data_AF-A0A0D8X921-F1
#
_entry.id   AF-A0A0D8X921-F1
#
_cell.length_a   1.000
_cell.length_b   1.000
_cell.length_c   1.000
_cell.angle_alpha   90.00
_cell.angle_beta   90.00
_cell.angle_gamma   90.00
#
_symmetry.space_group_name_H-M   'P 1'
#
loop_
_entity.id
_entity.type
_entity.pdbx_description
1 polymer ?
#
loop_
_entity_poly.entity_id
_entity_poly.type
_entity_poly.pdbx_seq_one_letter_code
_entity_poly.pdbx_strand_id
1 'polypeptide(L)'
;MRLEREGMVPRVCELTWLEALEGLNIVSIAAAGWQSAALTEGMNRFLKMLEITFRRDTESYRPRINKKDSIKDMEQKKSGQFLFIDEA
;
A
#
# COMPACT_ATOMS: atom_id res chain seq x y z
N MET A 1 39.17 -21.38 19.43
CA MET A 1 38.66 -22.29 20.48
C MET A 1 37.90 -21.46 21.51
N ARG A 2 36.67 -21.91 21.84
CA ARG A 2 35.91 -21.65 23.08
C ARG A 2 35.52 -20.17 23.36
N LEU A 3 34.29 -19.75 23.05
CA LEU A 3 33.06 -19.86 23.86
C LEU A 3 33.20 -19.23 25.25
N GLU A 4 32.59 -18.06 25.46
CA GLU A 4 31.76 -17.78 26.64
C GLU A 4 30.48 -17.05 26.23
N ARG A 5 29.38 -17.78 26.38
CA ARG A 5 28.00 -17.28 26.35
C ARG A 5 27.70 -16.78 27.75
N GLU A 6 27.40 -15.50 27.90
CA GLU A 6 26.60 -15.03 29.02
C GLU A 6 25.44 -14.18 28.51
N GLY A 7 24.23 -14.71 28.69
CA GLY A 7 23.13 -13.87 29.16
C GLY A 7 22.20 -13.24 28.14
N MET A 8 21.82 -13.92 27.06
CA MET A 8 20.49 -13.66 26.48
C MET A 8 19.95 -14.95 25.86
N VAL A 9 19.12 -15.67 26.60
CA VAL A 9 18.27 -16.70 26.01
C VAL A 9 17.18 -15.93 25.26
N PRO A 10 17.18 -15.89 23.91
CA PRO A 10 16.11 -15.21 23.22
C PRO A 10 14.84 -16.03 23.47
N ARG A 11 13.84 -15.38 24.06
CA ARG A 11 12.48 -15.92 24.04
C ARG A 11 12.14 -16.17 22.58
N VAL A 12 11.53 -17.31 22.28
CA VAL A 12 11.25 -17.86 20.95
C VAL A 12 10.38 -16.96 20.04
N CYS A 13 10.16 -15.69 20.39
CA CYS A 13 9.41 -14.70 19.62
C CYS A 13 10.28 -13.64 18.91
N GLU A 14 11.61 -13.66 19.04
CA GLU A 14 12.51 -12.66 18.43
C GLU A 14 13.54 -13.29 17.47
N LEU A 15 13.21 -14.41 16.83
CA LEU A 15 13.84 -14.72 15.55
C LEU A 15 13.14 -13.88 14.49
N THR A 16 13.80 -12.77 14.20
CA THR A 16 13.48 -11.82 13.15
C THR A 16 13.32 -12.54 11.82
N TRP A 17 12.11 -12.44 11.26
CA TRP A 17 11.83 -12.69 9.84
C TRP A 17 12.74 -11.89 8.88
N LEU A 18 13.54 -10.96 9.40
CA LEU A 18 14.46 -10.12 8.63
C LEU A 18 15.73 -10.87 8.17
N GLU A 19 16.32 -11.75 8.99
CA GLU A 19 17.56 -12.44 8.60
C GLU A 19 17.30 -13.58 7.59
N ALA A 20 16.14 -14.24 7.68
CA ALA A 20 15.75 -15.30 6.75
C ALA A 20 15.35 -14.78 5.34
N LEU A 21 15.18 -13.46 5.18
CA LEU A 21 14.73 -12.82 3.94
C LEU A 21 15.81 -11.96 3.26
N GLU A 22 17.04 -11.92 3.77
CA GLU A 22 18.15 -11.17 3.13
C GLU A 22 18.50 -11.68 1.72
N GLY A 23 18.02 -12.86 1.33
CA GLY A 23 18.24 -13.46 0.00
C GLY A 23 17.07 -13.33 -0.98
N LEU A 24 15.89 -12.86 -0.57
CA LEU A 24 14.73 -12.76 -1.44
C LEU A 24 14.19 -11.33 -1.38
N ASN A 25 14.39 -10.61 -2.49
CA ASN A 25 13.85 -9.28 -2.74
C ASN A 25 12.32 -9.33 -2.90
N ILE A 26 11.61 -9.71 -1.84
CA ILE A 26 10.16 -9.80 -1.79
C ILE A 26 9.53 -8.41 -1.59
N VAL A 27 10.31 -7.47 -1.04
CA VAL A 27 9.91 -6.07 -0.89
C VAL A 27 9.78 -5.38 -2.25
N SER A 28 10.65 -5.68 -3.23
CA SER A 28 10.52 -5.07 -4.57
C SER A 28 9.37 -5.64 -5.39
N ILE A 29 8.96 -6.91 -5.22
CA ILE A 29 7.80 -7.45 -5.96
C ILE A 29 6.49 -6.87 -5.39
N ALA A 30 6.40 -6.70 -4.06
CA ALA A 30 5.26 -6.03 -3.44
C ALA A 30 5.20 -4.53 -3.78
N ALA A 31 6.34 -3.83 -3.82
CA ALA A 31 6.39 -2.42 -4.24
C ALA A 31 6.08 -2.25 -5.74
N ALA A 32 6.68 -3.08 -6.60
CA ALA A 32 6.49 -3.00 -8.06
C ALA A 32 5.10 -3.46 -8.52
N GLY A 33 4.45 -4.38 -7.80
CA GLY A 33 3.14 -4.91 -8.18
C GLY A 33 2.00 -3.90 -8.00
N TRP A 34 2.07 -3.05 -6.98
CA TRP A 34 0.98 -2.11 -6.61
C TRP A 34 1.16 -0.71 -7.20
N GLN A 35 2.39 -0.31 -7.54
CA GLN A 35 2.73 0.98 -8.15
C GLN A 35 2.95 0.89 -9.67
N SER A 36 2.59 -0.22 -10.31
CA SER A 36 2.60 -0.27 -11.77
C SER A 36 1.50 0.63 -12.32
N ALA A 37 1.85 1.49 -13.30
CA ALA A 37 0.89 2.34 -14.00
C ALA A 37 -0.30 1.55 -14.58
N ALA A 38 -0.08 0.27 -14.92
CA ALA A 38 -1.11 -0.65 -15.39
C ALA A 38 -2.18 -0.96 -14.32
N LEU A 39 -1.80 -1.13 -13.05
CA LEU A 39 -2.76 -1.37 -11.98
C LEU A 39 -3.60 -0.13 -11.68
N THR A 40 -2.98 1.06 -11.66
CA THR A 40 -3.68 2.33 -11.46
C THR A 40 -4.70 2.58 -12.56
N GLU A 41 -4.33 2.33 -13.80
CA GLU A 41 -5.25 2.44 -14.95
C GLU A 41 -6.39 1.41 -14.87
N GLY A 42 -6.06 0.15 -14.55
CA GLY A 42 -7.07 -0.90 -14.35
C GLY A 42 -8.08 -0.56 -13.26
N MET A 43 -7.60 -0.02 -12.13
CA MET A 43 -8.47 0.42 -11.03
C MET A 43 -9.29 1.65 -11.36
N ASN A 44 -8.73 2.64 -12.06
CA ASN A 44 -9.52 3.78 -12.52
C ASN A 44 -10.66 3.35 -13.45
N ARG A 45 -10.41 2.39 -14.37
CA ARG A 45 -11.46 1.83 -15.23
C ARG A 45 -12.52 1.08 -14.44
N PHE A 46 -12.11 0.25 -13.48
CA PHE A 46 -13.03 -0.50 -12.64
C PHE A 46 -13.93 0.43 -11.80
N LEU A 47 -13.33 1.42 -11.14
CA LEU A 47 -14.05 2.37 -10.30
C LEU A 47 -14.96 3.29 -11.12
N LYS A 48 -14.56 3.62 -12.36
CA LYS A 48 -15.42 4.34 -13.31
C LYS A 48 -16.68 3.54 -13.67
N MET A 49 -16.57 2.23 -13.88
CA MET A 49 -17.74 1.38 -14.14
C MET A 49 -18.72 1.34 -12.96
N LEU A 50 -18.21 1.45 -11.73
CA LEU A 50 -19.04 1.51 -10.52
C LEU A 50 -19.52 2.92 -10.17
N GLU A 51 -19.08 3.94 -10.90
CA GLU A 51 -19.35 5.37 -10.63
C GLU A 51 -18.98 5.84 -9.21
N ILE A 52 -17.95 5.20 -8.61
CA ILE A 52 -17.47 5.47 -7.25
C ILE A 52 -16.08 6.11 -7.31
N THR A 53 -15.84 7.11 -6.46
CA THR A 53 -14.52 7.73 -6.31
C THR A 53 -14.00 7.63 -4.88
N PHE A 54 -12.68 7.52 -4.74
CA PHE A 54 -11.98 7.53 -3.46
C PHE A 54 -11.15 8.79 -3.29
N ARG A 55 -11.04 9.24 -2.05
CA ARG A 55 -10.10 10.28 -1.62
C ARG A 55 -9.20 9.75 -0.53
N ARG A 56 -7.99 10.32 -0.42
CA ARG A 56 -7.09 10.03 0.70
C ARG A 56 -7.34 11.01 1.84
N ASP A 57 -7.38 10.47 3.05
CA ASP A 57 -7.42 11.26 4.27
C ASP A 57 -6.00 11.73 4.64
N THR A 58 -5.82 12.99 5.00
CA THR A 58 -4.49 13.60 5.21
C THR A 58 -3.78 13.12 6.47
N GLU A 59 -4.53 12.72 7.49
CA GLU A 59 -3.95 12.23 8.76
C GLU A 59 -3.76 10.72 8.73
N SER A 60 -4.81 9.99 8.35
CA SER A 60 -4.80 8.51 8.44
C SER A 60 -4.27 7.83 7.18
N TYR A 61 -4.09 8.57 6.08
CA TYR A 61 -3.71 8.05 4.76
C TYR A 61 -4.63 6.96 4.22
N ARG A 62 -5.81 6.78 4.82
CA ARG A 62 -6.79 5.77 4.42
C ARG A 62 -7.60 6.25 3.21
N PRO A 63 -7.87 5.37 2.24
CA PRO A 63 -8.83 5.67 1.18
C PRO A 63 -10.24 5.72 1.80
N ARG A 64 -10.95 6.82 1.59
CA ARG A 64 -12.34 7.02 2.00
C ARG A 64 -13.19 7.21 0.75
N ILE A 65 -14.32 6.53 0.71
CA ILE A 65 -15.28 6.68 -0.38
C ILE A 65 -15.92 8.07 -0.33
N ASN A 66 -16.07 8.70 -1.50
CA ASN A 66 -16.84 9.93 -1.60
C ASN A 66 -18.34 9.66 -1.65
N LYS A 67 -19.13 10.64 -1.20
CA LYS A 67 -20.58 10.59 -1.37
C LYS A 67 -20.92 10.89 -2.83
N LYS A 68 -21.85 10.11 -3.40
CA LYS A 68 -22.36 10.29 -4.76
C LYS A 68 -22.83 11.74 -4.98
N ASP A 69 -22.44 12.32 -6.11
CA ASP A 69 -22.78 13.68 -6.56
C ASP A 69 -22.31 14.80 -5.62
N SER A 70 -21.41 14.49 -4.68
CA SER A 70 -20.72 15.54 -3.93
C SER A 70 -19.80 16.35 -4.85
N ILE A 71 -19.48 17.59 -4.46
CA ILE A 71 -18.59 18.47 -5.23
C ILE A 71 -17.26 17.76 -5.56
N LYS A 72 -16.66 17.11 -4.57
CA LYS A 72 -15.40 16.36 -4.74
C LYS A 72 -15.54 15.13 -5.65
N ASP A 73 -16.67 14.42 -5.57
CA ASP A 73 -16.96 13.29 -6.46
C ASP A 73 -17.08 13.76 -7.91
N MET A 74 -17.78 14.87 -8.16
CA MET A 74 -17.91 15.45 -9.50
C MET A 74 -16.57 15.96 -10.05
N GLU A 75 -15.75 16.61 -9.23
CA GLU A 75 -14.41 17.07 -9.62
C GLU A 75 -13.50 15.90 -10.02
N GLN A 76 -13.48 14.84 -9.21
CA GLN A 76 -12.68 13.64 -9.50
C GLN A 76 -13.18 12.88 -10.73
N LYS A 77 -14.50 12.77 -10.92
CA LYS A 77 -15.08 12.19 -12.14
C LYS A 77 -14.72 13.00 -13.38
N LYS A 78 -14.68 14.33 -13.29
CA LYS A 78 -14.26 15.23 -14.37
C LYS A 78 -12.77 15.10 -14.68
N SER A 79 -11.91 14.93 -13.67
CA SER A 79 -10.47 14.72 -13.89
C SER A 79 -10.14 13.30 -14.39
N GLY A 80 -11.07 12.35 -14.27
CA GLY A 80 -10.87 10.96 -14.64
C GLY A 80 -10.01 10.17 -13.63
N GLN A 81 -9.72 10.76 -12.47
CA GLN A 81 -8.95 10.13 -11.40
C GLN A 81 -9.89 9.63 -10.32
N PHE A 82 -10.10 8.30 -10.28
CA PHE A 82 -11.00 7.65 -9.32
C PHE A 82 -10.25 7.13 -8.09
N LEU A 83 -8.92 6.98 -8.20
CA LEU A 83 -8.00 6.53 -7.17
C LEU A 83 -6.81 7.49 -7.05
N PHE A 84 -6.53 7.95 -5.83
CA PHE A 84 -5.32 8.71 -5.50
C PHE A 84 -4.30 7.78 -4.86
N ILE A 85 -3.17 7.60 -5.53
CA ILE A 85 -2.00 6.90 -5.00
C ILE A 85 -0.93 7.99 -4.91
N ASP A 86 -0.50 8.38 -3.71
CA ASP A 86 0.72 9.20 -3.60
C ASP A 86 1.90 8.30 -4.00
N GLU A 87 2.70 8.77 -4.95
CA GLU A 87 4.05 8.27 -5.16
C GLU A 87 4.86 8.69 -3.92
N ALA A 88 5.18 7.72 -3.06
CA ALA A 88 6.00 7.91 -1.87
C ALA A 88 7.49 8.02 -2.23
#